data_AF-A0A2V9T6K5-F1
#
_entry.id   AF-A0A2V9T6K5-F1
#
_cell.length_a   1.000
_cell.length_b   1.000
_cell.length_c   1.000
_cell.angle_alpha   90.00
_cell.angle_beta   90.00
_cell.angle_gamma   90.00
#
_symmetry.space_group_name_H-M   'P 1'
#
loop_
_entity.id
_entity.type
_entity.pdbx_description
1 polymer ?
#
loop_
_entity_poly.entity_id
_entity_poly.type
_entity_poly.pdbx_seq_one_letter_code
_entity_poly.pdbx_strand_id
1 'polypeptide(L)'
;MKVVSGNPDPKHVSTSFVERHNLTMRMGMRRFTRLTNAFSKKIQNHAAMVAIHAVHYNFARIHKSLRITRAMAAGLSDHVWSLEEIVQMADSYMPKPAKRESRLQGARDRHS
;
A
#
# COMPACT_ATOMS: atom_id res chain seq x y z
N MET A 1 5.57 -0.25 29.56
CA MET A 1 4.25 -0.34 28.89
C MET A 1 3.48 0.91 29.26
N LYS A 2 3.05 1.74 28.29
CA LYS A 2 2.35 3.00 28.59
C LYS A 2 0.86 2.70 28.74
N VAL A 3 0.33 2.81 29.95
CA VAL A 3 -1.10 2.62 30.21
C VAL A 3 -1.83 3.85 29.65
N VAL A 4 -2.70 3.63 28.67
CA VAL A 4 -3.62 4.65 28.14
C VAL A 4 -4.98 4.35 28.74
N SER A 5 -5.52 5.28 29.53
CA SER A 5 -6.83 5.17 30.18
C SER A 5 -7.76 6.27 29.69
N GLY A 6 -9.02 5.93 29.43
CA GLY A 6 -10.09 6.84 28.99
C GLY A 6 -11.46 6.21 29.20
N ASN A 7 -12.53 6.90 28.80
CA ASN A 7 -13.90 6.41 28.91
C ASN A 7 -14.50 6.16 27.50
N PRO A 8 -14.12 5.07 26.81
CA PRO A 8 -14.67 4.75 25.49
C PRO A 8 -16.16 4.40 25.62
N ASP A 9 -16.97 4.83 24.66
CA ASP A 9 -18.36 4.39 24.56
C ASP A 9 -18.39 2.86 24.34
N PRO A 10 -18.96 2.07 25.27
CA PRO A 10 -19.03 0.62 25.17
C PRO A 10 -19.65 0.12 23.87
N LYS A 11 -20.55 0.90 23.25
CA LYS A 11 -21.21 0.55 21.98
C LYS A 11 -20.25 0.52 20.78
N HIS A 12 -19.13 1.22 20.89
CA HIS A 12 -18.13 1.33 19.82
C HIS A 12 -16.90 0.44 20.07
N VAL A 13 -16.86 -0.30 21.19
CA VAL A 13 -15.79 -1.25 21.49
C VAL A 13 -15.94 -2.50 20.62
N SER A 14 -15.17 -2.58 19.54
CA SER A 14 -15.13 -3.75 18.65
C SER A 14 -13.81 -3.85 17.89
N THR A 15 -13.31 -5.08 17.71
CA THR A 15 -12.15 -5.39 16.85
C THR A 15 -12.53 -5.62 15.39
N SER A 16 -13.83 -5.71 15.08
CA SER A 16 -14.36 -6.15 13.78
C SER A 16 -13.83 -5.33 12.58
N PHE A 17 -13.63 -4.02 12.76
CA PHE A 17 -13.07 -3.16 11.72
C PHE A 17 -11.62 -3.52 11.37
N VAL A 18 -10.79 -3.75 12.40
CA VAL A 18 -9.38 -4.13 12.25
C VAL A 18 -9.29 -5.53 11.65
N GLU A 19 -10.11 -6.46 12.10
CA GLU A 19 -10.16 -7.83 11.57
C GLU A 19 -10.57 -7.86 10.09
N ARG A 20 -11.59 -7.08 9.71
CA ARG A 20 -12.01 -6.93 8.31
C ARG A 20 -10.92 -6.29 7.45
N HIS A 21 -10.21 -5.29 7.98
CA HIS A 21 -9.08 -4.68 7.29
C HIS A 21 -7.95 -5.71 7.06
N ASN A 22 -7.62 -6.50 8.08
CA ASN A 22 -6.62 -7.57 7.99
C ASN A 22 -7.01 -8.63 6.96
N LEU A 23 -8.26 -9.09 6.95
CA LEU A 23 -8.76 -10.01 5.93
C LEU A 23 -8.63 -9.41 4.53
N THR A 24 -9.03 -8.15 4.37
CA THR A 24 -8.90 -7.45 3.09
C THR A 24 -7.46 -7.43 2.60
N MET A 25 -6.51 -7.03 3.45
CA MET A 25 -5.10 -6.95 3.04
C MET A 25 -4.57 -8.32 2.62
N ARG A 26 -4.88 -9.39 3.36
CA ARG A 26 -4.44 -10.75 3.00
C ARG A 26 -5.01 -11.24 1.68
N MET A 27 -6.26 -10.87 1.36
CA MET A 27 -6.90 -11.24 0.10
C MET A 27 -6.46 -10.34 -1.07
N GLY A 28 -6.11 -9.09 -0.79
CA GLY A 28 -5.73 -8.09 -1.79
C GLY A 28 -4.23 -8.03 -2.09
N MET A 29 -3.38 -8.63 -1.26
CA MET A 29 -1.96 -8.78 -1.55
C MET A 29 -1.38 -10.06 -0.96
N ARG A 30 -0.40 -10.65 -1.64
CA ARG A 30 0.26 -11.91 -1.21
C ARG A 30 1.37 -11.71 -0.17
N ARG A 31 1.68 -10.47 0.23
CA ARG A 31 2.78 -10.19 1.19
C ARG A 31 2.47 -10.65 2.62
N PHE A 32 1.20 -10.88 2.92
CA PHE A 32 0.72 -11.38 4.22
C PHE A 32 0.18 -12.83 4.16
N THR A 33 0.42 -13.54 3.06
CA THR A 33 0.02 -14.95 2.92
C THR A 33 1.22 -15.88 3.08
N ARG A 34 0.99 -17.08 3.61
CA ARG A 34 2.02 -18.11 3.81
C ARG A 34 2.13 -18.98 2.55
N LEU A 35 3.26 -19.69 2.40
CA LEU A 35 3.50 -20.66 1.32
C LEU A 35 3.36 -20.05 -0.10
N THR A 36 3.97 -18.88 -0.30
CA THR A 36 3.99 -18.21 -1.60
C THR A 36 5.36 -17.60 -1.87
N ASN A 37 5.75 -17.56 -3.14
CA ASN A 37 6.99 -16.91 -3.59
C ASN A 37 6.93 -15.38 -3.52
N ALA A 38 5.77 -14.80 -3.19
CA ALA A 38 5.54 -13.37 -3.13
C ALA A 38 5.93 -12.76 -1.76
N PHE A 39 7.09 -13.10 -1.21
CA PHE A 39 7.61 -12.46 0.01
C PHE A 39 8.51 -11.27 -0.31
N SER A 40 8.63 -10.33 0.63
CA SER A 40 9.54 -9.18 0.51
C SER A 40 10.86 -9.51 1.21
N LYS A 41 11.98 -9.48 0.47
CA LYS A 41 13.33 -9.67 1.04
C LYS A 41 13.79 -8.49 1.89
N LYS A 42 13.29 -7.29 1.58
CA LYS A 42 13.62 -6.03 2.23
C LYS A 42 12.35 -5.42 2.83
N ILE A 43 12.46 -4.86 4.03
CA ILE A 43 11.32 -4.22 4.72
C ILE A 43 10.75 -3.05 3.92
N GLN A 44 11.61 -2.31 3.21
CA GLN A 44 11.22 -1.19 2.35
C GLN A 44 10.27 -1.65 1.23
N ASN A 45 10.51 -2.82 0.63
CA ASN A 45 9.63 -3.38 -0.40
C ASN A 45 8.30 -3.86 0.19
N HIS A 46 8.29 -4.33 1.45
CA HIS A 46 7.06 -4.66 2.15
C HIS A 46 6.23 -3.41 2.41
N ALA A 47 6.84 -2.36 2.97
CA ALA A 47 6.21 -1.08 3.19
C ALA A 47 5.66 -0.46 1.89
N ALA A 48 6.43 -0.50 0.80
CA ALA A 48 5.99 -0.03 -0.52
C ALA A 48 4.74 -0.78 -1.01
N MET A 49 4.70 -2.12 -0.88
CA MET A 49 3.53 -2.90 -1.26
C MET A 49 2.29 -2.59 -0.41
N VAL A 50 2.48 -2.36 0.89
CA VAL A 50 1.39 -1.93 1.79
C VAL A 50 0.87 -0.55 1.37
N ALA A 51 1.75 0.39 1.06
CA ALA A 51 1.38 1.73 0.57
C ALA A 51 0.60 1.65 -0.75
N ILE A 52 1.09 0.88 -1.73
CA ILE A 52 0.41 0.68 -3.02
C ILE A 52 -1.01 0.11 -2.80
N HIS A 53 -1.14 -0.89 -1.93
CA HIS A 53 -2.45 -1.46 -1.63
C HIS A 53 -3.37 -0.44 -0.96
N ALA A 54 -2.88 0.33 0.02
CA ALA A 54 -3.67 1.33 0.71
C ALA A 54 -4.22 2.39 -0.25
N VAL A 55 -3.38 2.90 -1.16
CA VAL A 55 -3.81 3.88 -2.18
C VAL A 55 -4.85 3.26 -3.11
N HIS A 56 -4.54 2.12 -3.73
CA HIS A 56 -5.47 1.45 -4.64
C HIS A 56 -6.82 1.10 -3.99
N TYR A 57 -6.79 0.56 -2.76
CA TYR A 57 -7.99 0.11 -2.04
C TYR A 57 -8.93 1.25 -1.64
N ASN A 58 -8.37 2.45 -1.39
CA ASN A 58 -9.11 3.61 -0.92
C ASN A 58 -9.53 4.54 -2.06
N PHE A 59 -8.66 4.77 -3.03
CA PHE A 59 -8.83 5.80 -4.07
C PHE A 59 -9.28 5.26 -5.44
N ALA A 60 -8.89 4.03 -5.81
CA ALA A 60 -9.21 3.46 -7.13
C ALA A 60 -10.34 2.41 -7.08
N ARG A 61 -10.46 1.66 -5.98
CA ARG A 61 -11.43 0.58 -5.88
C ARG A 61 -12.82 1.08 -5.46
N ILE A 62 -13.80 0.93 -6.34
CA ILE A 62 -15.22 1.20 -6.03
C ILE A 62 -15.73 0.22 -4.96
N HIS A 63 -16.34 0.77 -3.90
CA HIS A 63 -16.93 -0.03 -2.85
C HIS A 63 -18.29 -0.57 -3.28
N LYS A 64 -18.50 -1.90 -3.20
CA LYS A 64 -19.70 -2.57 -3.72
C LYS A 64 -21.01 -1.96 -3.23
N SER A 65 -21.13 -1.66 -1.94
CA SER A 65 -22.37 -1.12 -1.37
C SER A 65 -22.52 0.39 -1.52
N LEU A 66 -21.41 1.14 -1.48
CA LEU A 66 -21.46 2.61 -1.53
C LEU A 66 -21.55 3.12 -2.98
N ARG A 67 -21.15 2.29 -3.96
CA ARG A 67 -21.05 2.63 -5.39
C ARG A 67 -20.05 3.75 -5.73
N ILE A 68 -19.37 4.27 -4.72
CA ILE A 68 -18.24 5.21 -4.81
C ILE A 68 -16.99 4.63 -4.12
N THR A 69 -15.85 5.30 -4.23
CA THR A 69 -14.62 4.90 -3.53
C THR A 69 -14.69 5.27 -2.05
N ARG A 70 -13.83 4.66 -1.23
CA ARG A 70 -13.73 5.01 0.20
C ARG A 70 -13.23 6.43 0.41
N ALA A 71 -12.27 6.86 -0.40
CA ALA A 71 -11.76 8.22 -0.36
C ALA A 71 -12.89 9.23 -0.64
N MET A 72 -13.76 8.94 -1.63
CA MET A 72 -14.93 9.77 -1.91
C MET A 72 -15.93 9.78 -0.75
N ALA A 73 -16.24 8.62 -0.18
CA ALA A 73 -17.15 8.54 0.98
C ALA A 73 -16.61 9.29 2.22
N ALA A 74 -15.29 9.41 2.34
CA ALA A 74 -14.63 10.17 3.40
C ALA A 74 -14.40 11.65 3.05
N GLY A 75 -14.78 12.11 1.87
CA GLY A 75 -14.56 13.49 1.40
C GLY A 75 -13.09 13.83 1.08
N LEU A 76 -12.25 12.81 0.84
CA LEU A 76 -10.82 12.98 0.52
C LEU A 76 -10.53 13.06 -0.99
N SER A 77 -11.50 12.69 -1.83
CA SER A 77 -11.41 12.73 -3.29
C SER A 77 -12.81 12.97 -3.85
N ASP A 78 -12.92 13.60 -5.01
CA ASP A 78 -14.17 13.84 -5.75
C ASP A 78 -14.38 12.86 -6.91
N HIS A 79 -13.38 12.04 -7.24
CA HIS A 79 -13.43 11.09 -8.34
C HIS A 79 -12.71 9.77 -8.02
N VAL A 80 -12.83 8.81 -8.94
CA VAL A 80 -12.13 7.52 -8.91
C VAL A 80 -10.76 7.69 -9.54
N TRP A 81 -9.71 7.39 -8.77
CA TRP A 81 -8.34 7.56 -9.25
C TRP A 81 -7.97 6.45 -10.24
N SER A 82 -7.38 6.84 -11.37
CA SER A 82 -6.80 5.89 -12.32
C SER A 82 -5.45 5.37 -11.82
N LEU A 83 -5.01 4.21 -12.32
CA LEU A 83 -3.66 3.73 -12.00
C LEU A 83 -2.57 4.67 -12.54
N GLU A 84 -2.82 5.29 -13.69
CA GLU A 84 -1.91 6.26 -14.29
C GLU A 84 -1.73 7.48 -13.38
N GLU A 85 -2.82 8.05 -12.88
CA GLU A 85 -2.81 9.18 -11.96
C GLU A 85 -2.08 8.86 -10.65
N ILE A 86 -2.30 7.66 -10.09
CA ILE A 86 -1.58 7.21 -8.90
C ILE A 86 -0.06 7.15 -9.15
N VAL A 87 0.36 6.66 -10.32
CA VAL A 87 1.78 6.57 -10.69
C VAL A 87 2.37 7.96 -10.91
N GLN A 88 1.67 8.84 -11.63
CA GLN A 88 2.10 10.22 -11.86
C GLN A 88 2.25 10.99 -10.54
N MET A 89 1.30 10.82 -9.62
CA MET A 89 1.41 11.35 -8.27
C MET A 89 2.67 10.82 -7.58
N ALA A 90 2.90 9.51 -7.57
CA ALA A 90 4.08 8.92 -6.94
C ALA A 90 5.39 9.46 -7.53
N ASP A 91 5.49 9.57 -8.85
CA ASP A 91 6.67 10.09 -9.55
C ASP A 91 6.94 11.56 -9.21
N SER A 92 5.89 12.38 -9.03
CA SER A 92 6.05 13.79 -8.65
C SER A 92 6.70 13.99 -7.27
N TYR A 93 6.51 13.03 -6.36
CA TYR A 93 7.10 13.04 -5.01
C TYR A 93 8.43 12.29 -4.92
N MET A 94 8.80 11.52 -5.95
CA MET A 94 10.08 10.81 -5.98
C MET A 94 11.18 11.72 -6.53
N PRO A 95 12.38 11.71 -5.92
CA PRO A 95 13.52 12.41 -6.50
C PRO A 95 13.84 11.82 -7.88
N LYS A 96 14.18 12.66 -8.85
CA LYS A 96 14.58 12.22 -10.18
C LYS A 96 15.68 11.15 -10.05
N PRO A 97 15.52 9.99 -10.72
CA PRO A 97 16.51 8.93 -10.60
C PRO A 97 17.87 9.44 -11.06
N ALA A 98 18.91 9.17 -10.26
CA ALA A 98 20.28 9.43 -10.67
C ALA A 98 20.59 8.70 -11.98
N LYS A 99 21.46 9.30 -12.81
CA LYS A 99 21.86 8.75 -14.11
C LYS A 99 22.31 7.30 -13.90
N ARG A 100 21.58 6.33 -14.46
CA ARG A 100 21.93 4.91 -14.36
C ARG A 100 23.26 4.70 -15.11
N GLU A 101 24.35 4.49 -14.40
CA GLU A 101 25.58 4.00 -15.03
C GLU A 101 25.32 2.65 -15.71
N SER A 102 25.87 2.49 -16.91
CA SER A 102 25.65 1.29 -17.71
C SER A 102 26.28 0.10 -16.98
N ARG A 103 25.45 -0.89 -16.65
CA ARG A 103 25.85 -2.11 -15.93
C ARG A 103 26.84 -3.01 -16.70
N LEU A 104 27.25 -2.60 -17.90
CA LEU A 104 28.11 -3.35 -18.81
C LEU A 104 29.62 -3.11 -18.55
N GLN A 105 30.00 -2.08 -17.79
CA GLN A 105 31.41 -1.77 -17.58
C GLN A 105 32.10 -2.75 -16.61
N GLY A 106 31.42 -3.22 -15.56
CA GLY A 106 32.00 -4.09 -14.52
C GLY A 106 31.97 -5.60 -14.79
N ALA A 107 31.54 -6.03 -15.99
CA ALA A 107 31.54 -7.45 -16.39
C ALA A 107 32.75 -7.84 -17.25
N ARG A 108 33.53 -6.86 -17.74
CA ARG A 108 34.74 -7.11 -18.56
C ARG A 108 35.99 -7.38 -17.71
N ASP A 109 35.98 -6.97 -16.44
CA ASP A 109 37.17 -7.02 -15.58
C ASP A 109 37.35 -8.33 -14.78
N ARG A 110 36.56 -9.38 -15.10
CA ARG A 110 36.62 -10.67 -14.40
C ARG A 110 37.20 -11.83 -15.23
N HIS A 111 37.79 -11.53 -16.39
CA HIS A 111 38.46 -12.51 -17.26
C HIS A 111 39.81 -11.94 -17.74
N SER A 112 40.68 -11.56 -16.82
CA SER A 112 42.11 -11.31 -17.06
C SER A 112 42.91 -11.78 -15.86
#